data_AF-A0A838RG63-F1
#
_entry.id   AF-A0A838RG63-F1
#
_cell.length_a   1.000
_cell.length_b   1.000
_cell.length_c   1.000
_cell.angle_alpha   90.00
_cell.angle_beta   90.00
_cell.angle_gamma   90.00
#
_symmetry.space_group_name_H-M   'P 1'
#
loop_
_entity.id
_entity.type
_entity.pdbx_description
1 polymer ?
#
loop_
_entity_poly.entity_id
_entity_poly.type
_entity_poly.pdbx_seq_one_letter_code
_entity_poly.pdbx_strand_id
1 'polypeptide(L)'
;MGISSELLQRIRDELLRCAPFDSPGSVRALFVDRRIAPWRNVVPDAGNAASRVNLLIEELHEQENERGENALVLILRVFSDQASVGTACRGTLAGLADELARELGGGMASASQTGRIPLPGQGSSLGARRTLSLVEKQLVVTALLACDTIKDHEQRRAMLAELPREMATAIPANNVDRVHVLNIVNTWLQYANGFPQLLETLRAFEGDKLPMQEVEAMVRQLGIG
;
A
#
# COMPACT_ATOMS: atom_id res chain seq x y z
N MET A 1 -5.58 5.51 7.23
CA MET A 1 -6.10 6.88 7.00
C MET A 1 -5.44 7.37 5.72
N GLY A 2 -6.22 7.82 4.74
CA GLY A 2 -5.71 8.06 3.39
C GLY A 2 -5.08 9.44 3.27
N ILE A 3 -3.77 9.48 3.05
CA ILE A 3 -3.08 10.69 2.56
C ILE A 3 -3.66 11.03 1.19
N SER A 4 -3.87 12.32 0.91
CA SER A 4 -4.36 12.73 -0.40
C SER A 4 -3.41 12.27 -1.50
N SER A 5 -3.95 11.62 -2.54
CA SER A 5 -3.16 11.15 -3.69
C SER A 5 -2.49 12.31 -4.42
N GLU A 6 -3.10 13.50 -4.43
CA GLU A 6 -2.50 14.72 -4.96
C GLU A 6 -1.25 15.13 -4.16
N LEU A 7 -1.29 15.02 -2.83
CA LEU A 7 -0.16 15.34 -1.97
C LEU A 7 0.99 14.35 -2.19
N LEU A 8 0.68 13.05 -2.31
CA LEU A 8 1.66 12.02 -2.65
C LEU A 8 2.30 12.25 -4.02
N GLN A 9 1.52 12.67 -5.03
CA GLN A 9 2.07 13.00 -6.34
C GLN A 9 3.00 14.23 -6.28
N ARG A 10 2.63 15.28 -5.55
CA ARG A 10 3.49 16.46 -5.37
C ARG A 10 4.79 16.12 -4.64
N ILE A 11 4.72 15.28 -3.60
CA ILE A 11 5.88 14.78 -2.89
C ILE A 11 6.81 14.00 -3.82
N ARG A 12 6.26 13.10 -4.63
CA ARG A 12 7.02 12.33 -5.62
C ARG A 12 7.73 13.23 -6.62
N ASP A 13 7.02 14.16 -7.23
CA ASP A 13 7.59 15.05 -8.25
C ASP A 13 8.69 15.94 -7.67
N GLU A 14 8.48 16.45 -6.46
CA GLU A 14 9.49 17.28 -5.80
C GLU A 14 10.71 16.46 -5.36
N LEU A 15 10.52 15.24 -4.86
CA LEU A 15 11.63 14.33 -4.57
C LEU A 15 12.43 13.98 -5.83
N LEU A 16 11.77 13.77 -6.98
CA LEU A 16 12.45 13.54 -8.25
C LEU A 16 13.21 14.76 -8.76
N ARG A 17 12.71 15.96 -8.48
CA ARG A 17 13.35 17.21 -8.91
C ARG A 17 14.51 17.64 -8.01
N CYS A 18 14.42 17.32 -6.72
CA CYS A 18 15.29 17.89 -5.70
C CYS A 18 16.35 16.94 -5.15
N ALA A 19 16.19 15.63 -5.31
CA ALA A 19 17.08 14.67 -4.67
C ALA A 19 17.94 13.88 -5.65
N PRO A 20 19.16 13.50 -5.24
CA PRO A 20 20.08 12.69 -6.03
C PRO A 20 19.66 11.21 -5.99
N PHE A 21 18.46 10.90 -6.49
CA PHE A 21 17.98 9.53 -6.66
C PHE A 21 18.61 8.83 -7.86
N ASP A 22 19.62 9.42 -8.53
CA ASP A 22 20.29 8.83 -9.70
C ASP A 22 20.94 7.48 -9.41
N SER A 23 21.37 7.22 -8.17
CA SER A 23 22.06 5.98 -7.80
C SER A 23 21.55 5.38 -6.49
N PRO A 24 21.42 4.05 -6.38
CA PRO A 24 21.05 3.36 -5.14
C PRO A 24 21.97 3.70 -3.95
N GLY A 25 23.25 3.94 -4.22
CA GLY A 25 24.24 4.35 -3.23
C GLY A 25 23.96 5.73 -2.62
N SER A 26 23.53 6.68 -3.44
CA SER A 26 23.18 8.04 -2.99
C SER A 26 21.97 8.02 -2.06
N VAL A 27 20.97 7.20 -2.37
CA VAL A 27 19.80 7.02 -1.51
C VAL A 27 20.21 6.41 -0.18
N ARG A 28 20.97 5.30 -0.19
CA ARG A 28 21.45 4.63 1.03
C ARG A 28 22.33 5.52 1.91
N ALA A 29 23.06 6.47 1.33
CA ALA A 29 23.85 7.45 2.07
C ALA A 29 22.99 8.40 2.89
N LEU A 30 21.76 8.70 2.45
CA LEU A 30 20.83 9.57 3.18
C LEU A 30 20.29 8.87 4.43
N PHE A 31 20.08 7.55 4.36
CA PHE A 31 19.67 6.69 5.48
C PHE A 31 20.77 6.47 6.55
N VAL A 32 21.86 7.23 6.51
CA VAL A 32 22.85 7.30 7.60
C VAL A 32 22.34 8.15 8.78
N ASP A 33 21.38 9.06 8.55
CA ASP A 33 20.78 9.86 9.62
C ASP A 33 20.00 8.96 10.60
N ARG A 34 20.28 9.12 11.90
CA ARG A 34 19.72 8.29 12.97
C ARG A 34 18.19 8.30 13.00
N ARG A 35 17.56 9.37 12.52
CA ARG A 35 16.10 9.50 12.46
C ARG A 35 15.46 8.54 11.47
N ILE A 36 16.17 8.18 10.40
CA ILE A 36 15.64 7.35 9.31
C ILE A 36 16.40 6.04 9.11
N ALA A 37 17.51 5.85 9.83
CA ALA A 37 18.31 4.62 9.84
C ALA A 37 17.50 3.32 10.01
N PRO A 38 16.43 3.24 10.83
CA PRO A 38 15.64 2.03 10.97
C PRO A 38 15.04 1.54 9.64
N TRP A 39 14.73 2.47 8.73
CA TRP A 39 14.08 2.17 7.46
C TRP A 39 15.07 1.97 6.29
N ARG A 40 16.38 1.97 6.55
CA ARG A 40 17.42 1.77 5.52
C ARG A 40 17.26 0.46 4.74
N ASN A 41 16.79 -0.59 5.40
CA ASN A 41 16.60 -1.92 4.80
C ASN A 41 15.24 -2.07 4.10
N VAL A 42 14.34 -1.10 4.29
CA VAL A 42 13.01 -1.05 3.68
C VAL A 42 13.10 -0.49 2.25
N VAL A 43 14.17 0.25 1.92
CA VAL A 43 14.38 0.82 0.59
C VAL A 43 14.57 -0.30 -0.44
N PRO A 44 13.63 -0.47 -1.38
CA PRO A 44 13.73 -1.50 -2.40
C PRO A 44 14.71 -1.08 -3.50
N ASP A 45 15.45 -2.07 -4.01
CA ASP A 45 16.40 -1.88 -5.10
C ASP A 45 15.64 -1.86 -6.44
N ALA A 46 15.06 -0.71 -6.79
CA ALA A 46 14.35 -0.53 -8.05
C ALA A 46 15.31 -0.04 -9.15
N GLY A 47 15.11 -0.51 -10.38
CA GLY A 47 16.00 -0.21 -11.51
C GLY A 47 16.03 1.26 -11.97
N ASN A 48 15.10 2.12 -11.51
CA ASN A 48 15.05 3.53 -11.89
C ASN A 48 14.61 4.44 -10.71
N ALA A 49 14.95 5.73 -10.79
CA ALA A 49 14.72 6.71 -9.72
C ALA A 49 13.24 6.89 -9.37
N ALA A 50 12.35 6.93 -10.38
CA ALA A 50 10.91 7.11 -10.18
C ALA A 50 10.25 5.92 -9.46
N SER A 51 10.61 4.69 -9.85
CA SER A 51 10.16 3.47 -9.19
C SER A 51 10.72 3.37 -7.77
N ARG A 52 11.99 3.77 -7.54
CA ARG A 52 12.55 3.83 -6.19
C ARG A 52 11.77 4.80 -5.30
N VAL A 53 11.50 6.01 -5.77
CA VAL A 53 10.74 7.02 -5.02
C VAL A 53 9.31 6.54 -4.74
N ASN A 54 8.64 5.95 -5.74
CA ASN A 54 7.29 5.42 -5.55
C ASN A 54 7.22 4.34 -4.49
N LEU A 55 8.10 3.34 -4.60
CA LEU A 55 8.12 2.24 -3.64
C LEU A 55 8.50 2.74 -2.25
N LEU A 56 9.43 3.70 -2.16
CA LEU A 56 9.82 4.30 -0.89
C LEU A 56 8.64 5.07 -0.26
N ILE A 57 7.89 5.84 -1.04
CA ILE A 57 6.67 6.52 -0.57
C ILE A 57 5.63 5.49 -0.12
N GLU A 58 5.36 4.46 -0.91
CA GLU A 58 4.41 3.39 -0.58
C GLU A 58 4.81 2.65 0.70
N GLU A 59 6.07 2.28 0.88
CA GLU A 59 6.55 1.60 2.07
C GLU A 59 6.47 2.47 3.32
N LEU A 60 6.85 3.74 3.21
CA LEU A 60 7.08 4.59 4.37
C LEU A 60 5.84 5.39 4.79
N HIS A 61 4.82 5.46 3.95
CA HIS A 61 3.59 6.15 4.32
C HIS A 61 2.82 5.43 5.44
N GLU A 62 2.89 4.09 5.53
CA GLU A 62 2.25 3.31 6.61
C GLU A 62 3.17 3.10 7.82
N GLN A 63 4.44 3.51 7.72
CA GLN A 63 5.43 3.29 8.76
C GLN A 63 5.45 4.46 9.74
N GLU A 64 5.51 4.13 11.02
CA GLU A 64 5.65 5.08 12.11
C GLU A 64 6.83 4.65 13.00
N ASN A 65 7.51 5.61 13.62
CA ASN A 65 8.50 5.29 14.64
C ASN A 65 7.83 4.94 15.98
N GLU A 66 8.62 4.58 16.98
CA GLU A 66 8.15 4.28 18.35
C GLU A 66 7.42 5.46 19.02
N ARG A 67 7.52 6.67 18.46
CA ARG A 67 6.86 7.89 18.94
C ARG A 67 5.57 8.21 18.17
N GLY A 68 5.17 7.37 17.21
CA GLY A 68 4.03 7.62 16.32
C GLY A 68 4.28 8.70 15.26
N GLU A 69 5.54 9.05 15.00
CA GLU A 69 5.90 9.96 13.93
C GLU A 69 6.00 9.18 12.61
N ASN A 70 5.29 9.65 11.59
CA ASN A 70 5.28 9.01 10.29
C ASN A 70 6.66 9.06 9.61
N ALA A 71 7.09 7.94 9.07
CA ALA A 71 8.41 7.78 8.47
C ALA A 71 8.58 8.65 7.22
N LEU A 72 7.52 8.85 6.43
CA LEU A 72 7.54 9.72 5.26
C LEU A 72 7.77 11.18 5.63
N VAL A 73 7.13 11.66 6.71
CA VAL A 73 7.35 13.01 7.27
C VAL A 73 8.79 13.17 7.73
N LEU A 74 9.34 12.18 8.44
CA LEU A 74 10.71 12.22 8.94
C LEU A 74 11.74 12.25 7.80
N ILE A 75 11.49 11.49 6.74
CA ILE A 75 12.33 11.51 5.54
C ILE A 75 12.30 12.88 4.87
N LEU A 76 11.13 13.46 4.63
CA LEU A 76 11.05 14.80 4.01
C LEU A 76 11.78 15.87 4.82
N ARG A 77 11.71 15.79 6.16
CA ARG A 77 12.46 16.68 7.07
C ARG A 77 13.96 16.45 6.99
N VAL A 78 14.43 15.21 7.02
CA VAL A 78 15.86 14.87 6.88
C VAL A 78 16.39 15.34 5.52
N PHE A 79 15.62 15.15 4.45
CA PHE A 79 16.00 15.60 3.11
C PHE A 79 16.05 17.13 3.01
N SER A 80 15.12 17.84 3.63
CA SER A 80 15.17 19.30 3.74
C SER A 80 16.39 19.78 4.54
N ASP A 81 16.75 19.08 5.64
CA ASP A 81 17.92 19.39 6.45
C ASP A 81 19.25 19.13 5.71
N GLN A 82 19.30 18.09 4.88
CA GLN A 82 20.48 17.74 4.08
C GLN A 82 20.58 18.48 2.75
N ALA A 83 19.49 19.08 2.27
CA ALA A 83 19.51 19.92 1.08
C ALA A 83 20.42 21.14 1.33
N SER A 84 21.42 21.32 0.46
CA SER A 84 22.37 22.43 0.55
C SER A 84 21.66 23.76 0.76
N VAL A 85 22.15 24.55 1.72
CA VAL A 85 21.63 25.87 2.07
C VAL A 85 21.64 26.76 0.82
N GLY A 86 20.48 26.93 0.18
CA GLY A 86 20.34 27.75 -1.04
C GLY A 86 19.46 27.15 -2.14
N THR A 87 19.06 25.88 -2.07
CA THR A 87 18.15 25.30 -3.05
C THR A 87 16.68 25.56 -2.69
N ALA A 88 15.85 25.95 -3.68
CA ALA A 88 14.40 26.12 -3.51
C ALA A 88 13.74 24.86 -2.92
N CYS A 89 14.32 23.70 -3.22
CA CYS A 89 13.99 22.39 -2.71
C CYS A 89 13.87 22.28 -1.19
N ARG A 90 14.73 22.98 -0.42
CA ARG A 90 14.69 22.93 1.04
C ARG A 90 13.35 23.44 1.59
N GLY A 91 12.88 24.56 1.05
CA GLY A 91 11.62 25.18 1.44
C GLY A 91 10.41 24.36 1.02
N THR A 92 10.42 23.83 -0.22
CA THR A 92 9.31 23.01 -0.72
C THR A 92 9.18 21.70 0.07
N LEU A 93 10.29 20.99 0.32
CA LEU A 93 10.28 19.73 1.06
C LEU A 93 9.85 19.90 2.52
N ALA A 94 10.28 20.99 3.17
CA ALA A 94 9.82 21.31 4.53
C ALA A 94 8.30 21.60 4.56
N GLY A 95 7.81 22.39 3.61
CA GLY A 95 6.37 22.70 3.49
C GLY A 95 5.53 21.44 3.26
N LEU A 96 5.96 20.56 2.36
CA LEU A 96 5.29 19.29 2.09
C LEU A 96 5.31 18.35 3.31
N ALA A 97 6.40 18.34 4.08
CA ALA A 97 6.48 17.55 5.30
C ALA A 97 5.48 18.02 6.36
N ASP A 98 5.31 19.34 6.53
CA ASP A 98 4.35 19.89 7.49
C ASP A 98 2.91 19.74 7.01
N GLU A 99 2.64 19.86 5.71
CA GLU A 99 1.32 19.58 5.12
C GLU A 99 0.93 18.11 5.35
N LEU A 100 1.84 17.18 5.09
CA LEU A 100 1.65 15.75 5.34
C LEU A 100 1.46 15.45 6.84
N ALA A 101 2.26 16.07 7.71
CA ALA A 101 2.12 15.91 9.15
C ALA A 101 0.76 16.43 9.67
N ARG A 102 0.18 17.44 9.02
CA ARG A 102 -1.16 17.95 9.35
C ARG A 102 -2.27 17.03 8.86
N GLU A 103 -2.14 16.42 7.69
CA GLU A 103 -3.09 15.40 7.24
C GLU A 103 -3.08 14.18 8.17
N LEU A 104 -1.89 13.74 8.58
CA LEU A 104 -1.73 12.58 9.45
C LEU A 104 -2.07 12.89 10.93
N GLY A 105 -1.74 14.09 11.42
CA GLY A 105 -2.03 14.54 12.78
C GLY A 105 -3.44 15.08 13.00
N GLY A 106 -4.16 15.44 11.92
CA GLY A 106 -5.53 15.96 11.96
C GLY A 106 -6.57 14.97 12.51
N GLY A 107 -6.21 13.69 12.64
CA GLY A 107 -7.05 12.65 13.24
C GLY A 107 -7.14 12.70 14.77
N MET A 108 -6.33 13.50 15.48
CA MET A 108 -6.33 13.59 16.96
C MET A 108 -6.75 14.96 17.52
N ALA A 109 -7.31 15.86 16.71
CA ALA A 109 -7.81 17.17 17.17
C ALA A 109 -9.30 17.43 16.86
N SER A 110 -10.12 16.38 16.73
CA SER A 110 -11.58 16.51 16.75
C SER A 110 -12.21 15.43 17.63
N ALA A 111 -11.91 15.50 18.93
CA ALA A 111 -12.70 14.84 19.95
C ALA A 111 -13.78 15.82 20.44
N SER A 112 -14.98 15.76 19.85
CA SER A 112 -16.24 16.17 20.49
C SER A 112 -17.45 15.61 19.72
N GLN A 113 -18.09 14.59 20.30
CA GLN A 113 -19.48 14.10 20.10
C GLN A 113 -19.88 13.68 18.67
N THR A 114 -20.34 12.46 18.40
CA THR A 114 -21.61 11.90 18.92
C THR A 114 -21.72 10.41 18.54
N GLY A 115 -22.24 9.57 19.43
CA GLY A 115 -22.96 8.33 19.06
C GLY A 115 -22.14 7.05 18.93
N ARG A 116 -21.93 6.35 20.05
CA ARG A 116 -21.68 4.89 20.05
C ARG A 116 -22.94 4.18 19.56
N ILE A 117 -22.82 3.41 18.48
CA ILE A 117 -23.70 2.27 18.20
C ILE A 117 -22.78 1.03 18.16
N PRO A 118 -22.94 0.03 19.04
CA PRO A 118 -22.20 -1.22 18.94
C PRO A 118 -22.81 -2.07 17.82
N LEU A 119 -21.99 -2.49 16.85
CA LEU A 119 -22.36 -3.51 15.86
C LEU A 119 -22.38 -4.90 16.52
N PRO A 120 -23.47 -5.69 16.37
CA PRO A 120 -23.50 -7.09 16.76
C PRO A 120 -22.92 -7.95 15.64
N GLY A 121 -21.95 -8.80 15.97
CA GLY A 121 -21.39 -9.76 15.00
C GLY A 121 -19.93 -10.13 15.19
N GLN A 122 -19.38 -10.04 16.40
CA GLN A 122 -18.13 -10.71 16.74
C GLN A 122 -18.39 -12.21 16.91
N GLY A 123 -18.31 -12.95 15.81
CA GLY A 123 -18.08 -14.39 15.83
C GLY A 123 -16.63 -14.64 16.27
N SER A 124 -16.48 -15.06 17.52
CA SER A 124 -15.21 -15.40 18.13
C SER A 124 -14.53 -16.62 17.50
N SER A 125 -13.25 -16.42 17.19
CA SER A 125 -12.12 -17.33 17.48
C SER A 125 -11.69 -18.43 16.48
N LEU A 126 -10.35 -18.45 16.30
CA LEU A 126 -9.46 -19.58 16.02
C LEU A 126 -9.14 -19.96 14.56
N GLY A 127 -8.47 -19.03 13.89
CA GLY A 127 -7.37 -19.35 12.98
C GLY A 127 -6.39 -18.19 13.05
N ALA A 128 -5.09 -18.44 13.24
CA ALA A 128 -4.09 -17.38 13.15
C ALA A 128 -4.25 -16.70 11.79
N ARG A 129 -4.91 -15.52 11.74
CA ARG A 129 -5.05 -14.75 10.51
C ARG A 129 -3.65 -14.45 10.04
N ARG A 130 -3.18 -15.22 9.06
CA ARG A 130 -1.82 -15.07 8.54
C ARG A 130 -1.77 -13.70 7.91
N THR A 131 -1.06 -12.81 8.57
CA THR A 131 -0.80 -11.48 8.01
C THR A 131 0.24 -11.70 6.93
N LEU A 132 -0.18 -11.66 5.66
CA LEU A 132 0.74 -11.73 4.55
C LEU A 132 1.66 -10.52 4.57
N SER A 133 2.96 -10.76 4.42
CA SER A 133 3.93 -9.71 4.12
C SER A 133 3.61 -9.06 2.77
N LEU A 134 4.12 -7.86 2.54
CA LEU A 134 3.89 -7.16 1.28
C LEU A 134 4.40 -7.96 0.07
N VAL A 135 5.56 -8.62 0.20
CA VAL A 135 6.11 -9.47 -0.87
C VAL A 135 5.14 -10.60 -1.22
N GLU A 136 4.55 -11.25 -0.21
CA GLU A 136 3.54 -12.30 -0.43
C GLU A 136 2.27 -11.74 -1.07
N LYS A 137 1.78 -10.57 -0.63
CA LYS A 137 0.64 -9.89 -1.28
C LYS A 137 0.94 -9.57 -2.73
N GLN A 138 2.16 -9.11 -3.02
CA GLN A 138 2.56 -8.74 -4.38
C GLN A 138 2.68 -9.95 -5.31
N LEU A 139 3.10 -11.10 -4.78
CA LEU A 139 3.08 -12.37 -5.50
C LEU A 139 1.64 -12.77 -5.85
N VAL A 140 0.72 -12.72 -4.88
CA VAL A 140 -0.70 -13.02 -5.13
C VAL A 140 -1.30 -12.09 -6.18
N VAL A 141 -1.03 -10.78 -6.09
CA VAL A 141 -1.50 -9.80 -7.09
C VAL A 141 -0.93 -10.12 -8.47
N THR A 142 0.34 -10.51 -8.56
CA THR A 142 0.98 -10.85 -9.83
C THR A 142 0.35 -12.11 -10.44
N ALA A 143 0.09 -13.13 -9.62
CA ALA A 143 -0.58 -14.35 -10.06
C ALA A 143 -2.02 -14.08 -10.51
N LEU A 144 -2.78 -13.29 -9.75
CA LEU A 144 -4.14 -12.90 -10.12
C LEU A 144 -4.17 -12.12 -11.45
N LEU A 145 -3.23 -11.20 -11.67
CA LEU A 145 -3.13 -10.45 -12.93
C LEU A 145 -2.69 -11.30 -14.13
N ALA A 146 -2.24 -12.54 -13.92
CA ALA A 146 -1.99 -13.49 -15.00
C ALA A 146 -3.28 -14.16 -15.53
N CYS A 147 -4.38 -14.10 -14.78
CA CYS A 147 -5.70 -14.53 -15.25
C CYS A 147 -6.32 -13.49 -16.17
N ASP A 148 -6.86 -13.92 -17.32
CA ASP A 148 -7.49 -13.02 -18.30
C ASP A 148 -8.68 -12.28 -17.68
N THR A 149 -9.45 -12.96 -16.83
CA THR A 149 -10.63 -12.40 -16.13
C THR A 149 -10.26 -11.22 -15.23
N ILE A 150 -9.11 -11.29 -14.54
CA ILE A 150 -8.67 -10.24 -13.61
C ILE A 150 -7.92 -9.12 -14.33
N LYS A 151 -7.16 -9.49 -15.37
CA LYS A 151 -6.40 -8.55 -16.21
C LYS A 151 -7.32 -7.60 -16.96
N ASP A 152 -8.47 -8.08 -17.43
CA ASP A 152 -9.47 -7.26 -18.09
C ASP A 152 -10.36 -6.53 -17.08
N HIS A 153 -10.42 -5.21 -17.18
CA HIS A 153 -11.16 -4.37 -16.23
C HIS A 153 -12.67 -4.67 -16.22
N GLU A 154 -13.25 -4.96 -17.38
CA GLU A 154 -14.68 -5.23 -17.51
C GLU A 154 -15.04 -6.62 -16.97
N GLN A 155 -14.25 -7.63 -17.33
CA GLN A 155 -14.42 -9.00 -16.80
C GLN A 155 -14.22 -9.06 -15.29
N ARG A 156 -13.21 -8.35 -14.76
CA ARG A 156 -12.99 -8.23 -13.32
C ARG A 156 -14.20 -7.60 -12.63
N ARG A 157 -14.78 -6.55 -13.21
CA ARG A 157 -15.97 -5.91 -12.64
C ARG A 157 -17.18 -6.84 -12.64
N ALA A 158 -17.36 -7.62 -13.72
CA ALA A 158 -18.42 -8.62 -13.80
C ALA A 158 -18.23 -9.72 -12.73
N MET A 159 -17.01 -10.25 -12.58
CA MET A 159 -16.67 -11.22 -11.53
C MET A 159 -16.92 -10.65 -10.13
N LEU A 160 -16.51 -9.42 -9.85
CA LEU A 160 -16.74 -8.78 -8.55
C LEU A 160 -18.23 -8.54 -8.26
N ALA A 161 -19.07 -8.39 -9.29
CA ALA A 161 -20.50 -8.21 -9.13
C ALA A 161 -21.22 -9.50 -8.67
N GLU A 162 -20.63 -10.67 -8.91
CA GLU A 162 -21.13 -11.98 -8.44
C GLU A 162 -20.80 -12.25 -6.96
N LEU A 163 -19.93 -11.44 -6.35
CA LEU A 163 -19.55 -11.58 -4.94
C LEU A 163 -20.62 -11.01 -4.00
N PRO A 164 -20.63 -11.47 -2.72
CA PRO A 164 -21.50 -10.87 -1.70
C PRO A 164 -21.30 -9.35 -1.63
N ARG A 165 -22.41 -8.59 -1.63
CA ARG A 165 -22.38 -7.11 -1.64
C ARG A 165 -21.48 -6.52 -0.55
N GLU A 166 -21.44 -7.14 0.62
CA GLU A 166 -20.59 -6.71 1.74
C GLU A 166 -19.10 -6.70 1.37
N MET A 167 -18.63 -7.73 0.67
CA MET A 167 -17.25 -7.79 0.18
C MET A 167 -17.03 -6.85 -1.00
N ALA A 168 -17.96 -6.83 -1.97
CA ALA A 168 -17.84 -6.01 -3.17
C ALA A 168 -17.78 -4.50 -2.86
N THR A 169 -18.60 -4.04 -1.91
CA THR A 169 -18.63 -2.63 -1.49
C THR A 169 -17.47 -2.24 -0.57
N ALA A 170 -16.83 -3.20 0.09
CA ALA A 170 -15.68 -2.95 0.94
C ALA A 170 -14.37 -2.73 0.14
N ILE A 171 -14.35 -3.08 -1.15
CA ILE A 171 -13.18 -2.91 -2.02
C ILE A 171 -13.08 -1.44 -2.47
N PRO A 172 -12.00 -0.73 -2.11
CA PRO A 172 -11.79 0.62 -2.60
C PRO A 172 -11.54 0.60 -4.12
N ALA A 173 -12.40 1.29 -4.88
CA ALA A 173 -12.25 1.42 -6.32
C ALA A 173 -10.96 2.18 -6.67
N ASN A 174 -10.27 1.74 -7.72
CA ASN A 174 -9.08 2.40 -8.24
C ASN A 174 -8.98 2.18 -9.75
N ASN A 175 -8.53 3.21 -10.49
CA ASN A 175 -8.36 3.16 -11.94
C ASN A 175 -7.05 2.51 -12.38
N VAL A 176 -6.10 2.29 -11.46
CA VAL A 176 -4.88 1.55 -11.71
C VAL A 176 -5.12 0.07 -11.38
N ASP A 177 -5.04 -0.79 -12.39
CA ASP A 177 -5.44 -2.20 -12.27
C ASP A 177 -4.71 -2.94 -11.16
N ARG A 178 -3.38 -2.75 -11.04
CA ARG A 178 -2.58 -3.40 -10.00
C ARG A 178 -2.98 -2.95 -8.60
N VAL A 179 -3.32 -1.67 -8.43
CA VAL A 179 -3.76 -1.11 -7.14
C VAL A 179 -5.16 -1.61 -6.81
N HIS A 180 -6.04 -1.70 -7.80
CA HIS A 180 -7.37 -2.26 -7.59
C HIS A 180 -7.30 -3.74 -7.20
N VAL A 181 -6.45 -4.56 -7.85
CA VAL A 181 -6.24 -5.96 -7.48
C VAL A 181 -5.60 -6.10 -6.09
N LEU A 182 -4.70 -5.19 -5.70
CA LEU A 182 -4.16 -5.17 -4.34
C LEU A 182 -5.25 -4.83 -3.30
N ASN A 183 -6.11 -3.86 -3.59
CA ASN A 183 -7.26 -3.49 -2.74
C ASN A 183 -8.22 -4.67 -2.57
N ILE A 184 -8.48 -5.38 -3.65
CA ILE A 184 -9.24 -6.62 -3.67
C ILE A 184 -8.62 -7.67 -2.71
N VAL A 185 -7.34 -7.97 -2.87
CA VAL A 185 -6.60 -8.92 -2.01
C VAL A 185 -6.63 -8.48 -0.53
N ASN A 186 -6.35 -7.21 -0.25
CA ASN A 186 -6.36 -6.65 1.11
C ASN A 186 -7.73 -6.73 1.76
N THR A 187 -8.79 -6.51 0.97
CA THR A 187 -10.17 -6.63 1.45
C THR A 187 -10.47 -8.08 1.81
N TRP A 188 -10.14 -9.03 0.95
CA TRP A 188 -10.43 -10.45 1.21
C TRP A 188 -9.62 -11.09 2.32
N LEU A 189 -8.39 -10.63 2.60
CA LEU A 189 -7.64 -11.03 3.79
C LEU A 189 -8.37 -10.66 5.10
N GLN A 190 -9.31 -9.70 5.06
CA GLN A 190 -10.09 -9.30 6.23
C GLN A 190 -11.31 -10.21 6.47
N TYR A 191 -11.68 -11.07 5.51
CA TYR A 191 -12.80 -12.01 5.62
C TYR A 191 -12.29 -13.44 5.77
N ALA A 192 -12.85 -14.20 6.72
CA ALA A 192 -12.41 -15.56 7.02
C ALA A 192 -12.53 -16.52 5.81
N ASN A 193 -13.50 -16.29 4.93
CA ASN A 193 -13.72 -17.08 3.72
C ASN A 193 -13.47 -16.27 2.42
N GLY A 194 -12.79 -15.12 2.51
CA GLY A 194 -12.62 -14.22 1.37
C GLY A 194 -11.85 -14.85 0.22
N PHE A 195 -10.72 -15.51 0.51
CA PHE A 195 -9.89 -16.18 -0.51
C PHE A 195 -10.56 -17.40 -1.14
N PRO A 196 -11.11 -18.36 -0.38
CA PRO A 196 -11.82 -19.49 -0.97
C PRO A 196 -12.98 -19.08 -1.89
N GLN A 197 -13.77 -18.07 -1.49
CA GLN A 197 -14.89 -17.57 -2.29
C GLN A 197 -14.43 -16.83 -3.56
N LEU A 198 -13.33 -16.07 -3.46
CA LEU A 198 -12.68 -15.52 -4.65
C LEU A 198 -12.32 -16.64 -5.61
N LEU A 199 -11.58 -17.65 -5.14
CA LEU A 199 -11.03 -18.67 -6.02
C LEU A 199 -12.15 -19.45 -6.70
N GLU A 200 -13.22 -19.75 -5.98
CA GLU A 200 -14.42 -20.37 -6.55
C GLU A 200 -15.05 -19.51 -7.65
N THR A 201 -15.23 -18.21 -7.39
CA THR A 201 -15.81 -17.27 -8.35
C THR A 201 -14.89 -17.09 -9.57
N LEU A 202 -13.59 -16.91 -9.35
CA LEU A 202 -12.59 -16.78 -10.41
C LEU A 202 -12.51 -18.05 -11.25
N ARG A 203 -12.56 -19.23 -10.65
CA ARG A 203 -12.58 -20.52 -11.36
C ARG A 203 -13.82 -20.63 -12.26
N ALA A 204 -14.97 -20.10 -11.84
CA ALA A 204 -16.18 -20.12 -12.66
C ALA A 204 -16.04 -19.27 -13.95
N PHE A 205 -15.25 -18.19 -13.93
CA PHE A 205 -15.00 -17.34 -15.09
C PHE A 205 -13.79 -17.79 -15.92
N GLU A 206 -12.69 -18.16 -15.26
CA GLU A 206 -11.42 -18.50 -15.91
C GLU A 206 -11.36 -19.96 -16.37
N GLY A 207 -12.07 -20.87 -15.69
CA GLY A 207 -11.98 -22.32 -15.87
C GLY A 207 -10.69 -22.93 -15.30
N ASP A 208 -10.38 -24.17 -15.68
CA ASP A 208 -9.18 -24.92 -15.23
C ASP A 208 -7.88 -24.55 -15.98
N LYS A 209 -7.76 -23.29 -16.41
CA LYS A 209 -6.57 -22.82 -17.14
C LYS A 209 -5.33 -22.77 -16.23
N LEU A 210 -4.15 -22.82 -16.87
CA LEU A 210 -2.84 -22.78 -16.18
C LEU A 210 -2.70 -21.62 -15.17
N PRO A 211 -3.13 -20.37 -15.45
CA PRO A 211 -3.05 -19.29 -14.46
C PRO A 211 -3.86 -19.57 -13.19
N MET A 212 -5.01 -20.25 -13.30
CA MET A 212 -5.83 -20.60 -12.14
C MET A 212 -5.13 -21.64 -11.24
N GLN A 213 -4.45 -22.61 -11.85
CA GLN A 213 -3.66 -23.61 -11.11
C GLN A 213 -2.48 -22.98 -10.38
N GLU A 214 -1.82 -22.00 -10.98
CA GLU A 214 -0.73 -21.24 -10.34
C GLU A 214 -1.22 -20.42 -9.15
N VAL A 215 -2.38 -19.76 -9.28
CA VAL A 215 -3.01 -19.02 -8.17
C VAL A 215 -3.36 -19.96 -7.01
N GLU A 216 -3.94 -21.12 -7.28
CA GLU A 216 -4.31 -22.10 -6.25
C GLU A 216 -3.08 -22.71 -5.57
N ALA A 217 -2.04 -23.04 -6.34
CA ALA A 217 -0.77 -23.53 -5.80
C ALA A 217 -0.14 -22.47 -4.88
N MET A 218 -0.17 -21.20 -5.29
CA MET A 218 0.35 -20.09 -4.50
C MET A 218 -0.44 -19.89 -3.20
N VAL A 219 -1.78 -19.90 -3.26
CA VAL A 219 -2.64 -19.78 -2.08
C VAL A 219 -2.38 -20.92 -1.09
N ARG A 220 -2.20 -22.15 -1.58
CA ARG A 220 -1.81 -23.30 -0.75
C ARG A 220 -0.43 -23.16 -0.13
N GLN A 221 0.56 -22.71 -0.90
CA GLN A 221 1.92 -22.46 -0.39
C GLN A 221 1.94 -21.39 0.70
N LEU A 222 1.09 -20.36 0.56
CA LEU A 222 0.96 -19.28 1.53
C LEU A 222 0.03 -19.63 2.71
N GLY A 223 -0.65 -20.78 2.70
CA GLY A 223 -1.56 -21.18 3.77
C GLY A 223 -2.70 -20.18 4.02
N ILE A 224 -3.22 -19.57 2.95
CA ILE A 224 -4.29 -18.56 2.99
C ILE A 224 -5.64 -19.08 2.48
N GLY A 225 -5.81 -20.40 2.40
CA GLY A 225 -7.02 -21.09 1.94
C GLY A 225 -7.41 -22.26 2.83
#